data_AF-A0A7C3X357-F1
#
_entry.id   AF-A0A7C3X357-F1
#
_cell.length_a   1.000
_cell.length_b   1.000
_cell.length_c   1.000
_cell.angle_alpha   90.00
_cell.angle_beta   90.00
_cell.angle_gamma   90.00
#
_symmetry.space_group_name_H-M   'P 1'
#
loop_
_entity.id
_entity.type
_entity.pdbx_description
1 polymer ?
#
loop_
_entity_poly.entity_id
_entity_poly.type
_entity_poly.pdbx_seq_one_letter_code
_entity_poly.pdbx_strand_id
1 'polypeptide(L)'
;MREYFFRRMKRLVPVLLLTCHELPAPDPDEVADFCREFIYHGTPAFRAVYFAMILLLQALCRLRCRRSIYALRPPEAEEFLESLYSSRVLLLSSVPTLLSMPLHLAYYGRDEVQEALGFEVGALREEALKREVAR
;
A
#
# COMPACT_ATOMS: atom_id res chain seq x y z
N MET A 1 -3.30 10.50 17.36
CA MET A 1 -2.64 10.38 16.04
C MET A 1 -2.69 8.96 15.47
N ARG A 2 -2.37 7.91 16.23
CA ARG A 2 -2.36 6.50 15.74
C ARG A 2 -3.68 6.04 15.08
N GLU A 3 -4.81 6.22 15.77
CA GLU A 3 -6.15 5.85 15.29
C GLU A 3 -6.56 6.61 14.01
N TYR A 4 -6.15 7.88 13.93
CA TYR A 4 -6.43 8.73 12.77
C TYR A 4 -5.67 8.25 11.53
N PHE A 5 -4.41 7.84 11.70
CA PHE A 5 -3.61 7.27 10.62
C PHE A 5 -4.19 5.97 10.10
N PHE A 6 -4.56 5.06 11.01
CA PHE A 6 -5.18 3.78 10.67
C PHE A 6 -6.44 3.96 9.82
N ARG A 7 -7.38 4.82 10.26
CA ARG A 7 -8.61 5.12 9.51
C ARG A 7 -8.34 5.72 8.13
N ARG A 8 -7.30 6.53 7.99
CA ARG A 8 -6.93 7.12 6.70
C ARG A 8 -6.25 6.11 5.79
N MET A 9 -5.40 5.24 6.33
CA MET A 9 -4.80 4.14 5.58
C MET A 9 -5.85 3.18 5.05
N LYS A 10 -6.81 2.77 5.88
CA LYS A 10 -7.95 1.94 5.45
C LYS A 10 -8.67 2.50 4.23
N ARG A 11 -8.83 3.83 4.16
CA ARG A 11 -9.45 4.51 3.01
C ARG A 11 -8.56 4.60 1.77
N LEU A 12 -7.25 4.51 1.93
CA LEU A 12 -6.30 4.49 0.81
C LEU A 12 -6.13 3.09 0.21
N VAL A 13 -6.38 2.03 0.97
CA VAL A 13 -6.29 0.63 0.48
C VAL A 13 -7.02 0.45 -0.85
N PRO A 14 -8.34 0.71 -0.98
CA PRO A 14 -9.04 0.49 -2.24
C PRO A 14 -8.62 1.45 -3.37
N VAL A 15 -7.87 2.50 -3.05
CA VAL A 15 -7.37 3.48 -4.03
C VAL A 15 -6.01 3.06 -4.57
N LEU A 16 -5.13 2.52 -3.72
CA LEU A 16 -3.74 2.19 -4.05
C LEU A 16 -3.51 0.72 -4.39
N LEU A 17 -4.41 -0.17 -3.97
CA LEU A 17 -4.42 -1.60 -4.32
C LEU A 17 -5.49 -1.83 -5.39
N LEU A 18 -5.07 -1.85 -6.65
CA LEU A 18 -5.90 -2.34 -7.76
C LEU A 18 -5.79 -3.86 -7.81
N THR A 19 -6.86 -4.56 -7.43
CA THR A 19 -6.90 -6.02 -7.46
C THR A 19 -7.53 -6.53 -8.75
N CYS A 20 -6.91 -7.52 -9.38
CA CYS A 20 -7.51 -8.26 -10.48
C CYS A 20 -8.71 -9.08 -9.97
N HIS A 21 -9.76 -9.23 -10.80
CA HIS A 21 -10.99 -9.95 -10.44
C HIS A 21 -10.78 -11.43 -10.05
N GLU A 22 -9.63 -12.01 -10.39
CA GLU A 22 -9.29 -13.41 -10.13
C GLU A 22 -8.64 -13.63 -8.74
N LEU A 23 -8.27 -12.55 -8.04
CA LEU A 23 -7.62 -12.64 -6.72
C LEU A 23 -8.61 -12.36 -5.57
N PRO A 24 -8.37 -12.93 -4.37
CA PRO A 24 -9.18 -12.62 -3.18
C PRO A 24 -9.26 -11.12 -2.92
N ALA A 25 -10.42 -10.60 -2.52
CA ALA A 25 -10.54 -9.18 -2.22
C ALA A 25 -9.59 -8.77 -1.06
N PRO A 26 -8.98 -7.57 -1.10
CA PRO A 26 -8.13 -7.09 -0.03
C PRO A 26 -9.01 -6.77 1.18
N ASP A 27 -8.63 -7.25 2.37
CA ASP A 27 -9.23 -6.79 3.64
C ASP A 27 -8.58 -5.46 4.04
N PRO A 28 -9.33 -4.33 4.01
CA PRO A 28 -8.76 -3.03 4.32
C PRO A 28 -8.33 -2.87 5.78
N ASP A 29 -8.90 -3.63 6.72
CA ASP A 29 -8.52 -3.59 8.13
C ASP A 29 -7.18 -4.31 8.33
N GLU A 30 -7.05 -5.53 7.81
CA GLU A 30 -5.82 -6.33 7.90
C GLU A 30 -4.64 -5.60 7.22
N VAL A 31 -4.85 -5.08 6.01
CA VAL A 31 -3.82 -4.32 5.29
C VAL A 31 -3.42 -3.05 6.04
N ALA A 32 -4.39 -2.33 6.63
CA ALA A 32 -4.10 -1.13 7.40
C ALA A 32 -3.34 -1.44 8.70
N ASP A 33 -3.63 -2.56 9.35
CA ASP A 33 -2.95 -3.00 10.57
C ASP A 33 -1.51 -3.41 10.26
N PHE A 34 -1.28 -4.18 9.19
CA PHE A 34 0.06 -4.49 8.70
C PHE A 34 0.84 -3.22 8.38
N CYS A 35 0.27 -2.30 7.60
CA CYS A 35 0.93 -1.05 7.24
C CYS A 35 1.31 -0.23 8.50
N ARG A 36 0.44 -0.19 9.50
CA ARG A 36 0.71 0.47 10.78
C ARG A 36 1.92 -0.14 11.45
N GLU A 37 2.00 -1.46 11.56
CA GLU A 37 3.11 -2.16 12.20
C GLU A 37 4.41 -2.01 11.40
N PHE A 38 4.34 -2.23 10.09
CA PHE A 38 5.47 -2.08 9.18
C PHE A 38 6.12 -0.69 9.30
N ILE A 39 5.30 0.36 9.27
CA ILE A 39 5.78 1.75 9.40
C ILE A 39 6.30 1.99 10.81
N TYR A 40 5.63 1.51 11.86
CA TYR A 40 6.06 1.72 13.24
C TYR A 40 7.41 1.07 13.56
N HIS A 41 7.63 -0.15 13.07
CA HIS A 41 8.88 -0.90 13.24
C HIS A 41 9.96 -0.51 12.22
N GLY A 42 9.60 0.21 11.15
CA GLY A 42 10.55 0.76 10.19
C GLY A 42 11.48 1.84 10.77
N THR A 43 12.51 2.19 9.99
CA THR A 43 13.48 3.21 10.39
C THR A 43 12.78 4.57 10.58
N PRO A 44 13.27 5.43 11.50
CA PRO A 44 12.69 6.77 11.70
C PRO A 44 12.69 7.61 10.42
N ALA A 45 13.73 7.47 9.59
CA ALA A 45 13.82 8.13 8.29
C ALA A 45 12.71 7.65 7.33
N PHE A 46 12.49 6.34 7.23
CA PHE A 46 11.42 5.80 6.39
C PHE A 46 10.05 6.29 6.85
N ARG A 47 9.78 6.31 8.16
CA ARG A 47 8.54 6.86 8.72
C ARG A 47 8.30 8.31 8.28
N ALA A 48 9.32 9.16 8.40
CA ALA A 48 9.22 10.56 8.01
C ALA A 48 8.93 10.72 6.52
N VAL A 49 9.64 9.96 5.67
CA VAL A 49 9.42 9.96 4.22
C VAL A 49 8.00 9.49 3.89
N TYR A 50 7.53 8.42 4.51
CA TYR A 50 6.20 7.87 4.26
C TYR A 50 5.09 8.87 4.59
N PHE A 51 5.17 9.53 5.76
CA PHE A 51 4.22 10.58 6.10
C PHE A 51 4.31 11.79 5.16
N ALA A 52 5.51 12.18 4.74
CA ALA A 52 5.70 13.24 3.76
C ALA A 52 5.05 12.89 2.42
N MET A 53 5.15 11.64 1.95
CA MET A 53 4.50 11.19 0.72
C MET A 53 2.97 11.22 0.83
N ILE A 54 2.38 10.87 1.99
CA ILE A 54 0.92 11.00 2.20
C ILE A 54 0.47 12.46 2.10
N LEU A 55 1.23 13.37 2.73
CA LEU A 55 0.93 14.81 2.68
C LEU A 55 1.09 15.34 1.25
N LEU A 56 2.12 14.91 0.54
CA LEU A 56 2.37 15.27 -0.84
C LEU A 56 1.24 14.77 -1.75
N LEU A 57 0.80 13.52 -1.60
CA LEU A 57 -0.34 12.98 -2.35
C LEU A 57 -1.62 13.81 -2.10
N GLN A 58 -1.90 14.16 -0.85
CA GLN A 58 -3.06 15.01 -0.51
C GLN A 58 -2.93 16.42 -1.11
N ALA A 59 -1.74 17.01 -1.06
CA ALA A 59 -1.48 18.32 -1.65
C ALA A 59 -1.65 18.30 -3.17
N LEU A 60 -1.08 17.31 -3.85
CA LEU A 60 -1.21 17.12 -5.30
C LEU A 60 -2.66 16.91 -5.71
N CYS A 61 -3.39 16.06 -4.99
CA CYS A 61 -4.82 15.85 -5.23
C CYS A 61 -5.62 17.14 -5.03
N ARG A 62 -5.32 17.92 -3.98
CA ARG A 62 -6.00 19.19 -3.73
C ARG A 62 -5.66 20.24 -4.79
N LEU A 63 -4.43 20.28 -5.29
CA LEU A 63 -4.03 21.21 -6.36
C LEU A 63 -4.68 20.86 -7.69
N ARG A 64 -4.74 19.57 -8.05
CA ARG A 64 -5.24 19.10 -9.34
C ARG A 64 -6.76 18.96 -9.39
N CYS A 65 -7.35 18.33 -8.38
CA CYS A 65 -8.76 17.97 -8.35
C CYS A 65 -9.61 18.90 -7.45
N ARG A 66 -8.98 19.85 -6.73
CA ARG A 66 -9.63 20.71 -5.71
C ARG A 66 -10.37 19.94 -4.60
N ARG A 67 -10.07 18.65 -4.47
CA ARG A 67 -10.70 17.71 -3.53
C ARG A 67 -9.63 16.94 -2.79
N SER A 68 -10.04 16.37 -1.66
CA SER A 68 -9.20 15.41 -0.93
C SER A 68 -9.19 14.07 -1.65
N ILE A 69 -8.06 13.34 -1.59
CA ILE A 69 -7.94 11.98 -2.14
C ILE A 69 -9.03 11.04 -1.56
N TYR A 70 -9.41 11.25 -0.29
CA TYR A 70 -10.46 10.48 0.39
C TYR A 70 -11.89 10.78 -0.08
N ALA A 71 -12.06 11.82 -0.90
CA ALA A 71 -13.35 12.25 -1.44
C ALA A 71 -13.47 12.01 -2.95
N LEU A 72 -12.43 11.50 -3.59
CA LEU A 72 -12.49 11.09 -4.98
C LEU A 72 -13.32 9.81 -5.10
N ARG A 73 -14.11 9.73 -6.17
CA ARG A 73 -14.75 8.48 -6.56
C ARG A 73 -13.69 7.51 -7.09
N PRO A 74 -13.89 6.18 -7.01
CA PRO A 74 -12.91 5.20 -7.50
C PRO A 74 -12.32 5.50 -8.90
N PRO A 75 -13.13 5.79 -9.95
CA PRO A 75 -12.56 6.09 -11.27
C PRO A 75 -11.76 7.41 -11.30
N GLU A 76 -12.15 8.42 -10.51
CA GLU A 76 -11.41 9.69 -10.42
C GLU A 76 -10.07 9.49 -9.69
N ALA A 77 -10.03 8.58 -8.72
CA ALA A 77 -8.84 8.27 -7.96
C ALA A 77 -7.84 7.46 -8.81
N GLU A 78 -8.32 6.51 -9.61
CA GLU A 78 -7.53 5.74 -10.57
C GLU A 78 -6.88 6.66 -11.61
N GLU A 79 -7.67 7.51 -12.28
CA GLU A 79 -7.15 8.46 -13.28
C GLU A 79 -6.10 9.40 -12.67
N PHE A 80 -6.36 9.88 -11.44
CA PHE A 80 -5.39 10.69 -10.71
C PHE A 80 -4.08 9.95 -10.45
N LEU A 81 -4.13 8.71 -9.96
CA LEU A 81 -2.94 7.91 -9.69
C LEU A 81 -2.19 7.54 -10.98
N GLU A 82 -2.89 7.16 -12.03
CA GLU A 82 -2.31 6.86 -13.35
C GLU A 82 -1.56 8.09 -13.89
N SER A 83 -2.11 9.28 -13.67
CA SER A 83 -1.44 10.53 -14.06
C SER A 83 -0.15 10.82 -13.26
N LEU A 84 -0.04 10.28 -12.04
CA LEU A 84 1.18 10.37 -11.24
C LEU A 84 2.20 9.33 -11.71
N TYR A 85 1.78 8.08 -11.91
CA TYR A 85 2.62 7.01 -12.43
C TYR A 85 3.22 7.33 -13.80
N SER A 86 2.43 7.94 -14.70
CA SER A 86 2.86 8.36 -16.04
C SER A 86 3.67 9.68 -16.05
N SER A 87 3.86 10.31 -14.89
CA SER A 87 4.60 11.56 -14.81
C SER A 87 6.09 11.36 -15.12
N ARG A 88 6.64 12.24 -15.95
CA ARG A 88 8.10 12.31 -16.21
C ARG A 88 8.89 12.85 -15.02
N VAL A 89 8.22 13.45 -14.04
CA VAL A 89 8.86 13.96 -12.82
C VAL A 89 9.00 12.80 -11.83
N LEU A 90 10.23 12.35 -11.62
CA LEU A 90 10.54 11.19 -10.77
C LEU A 90 9.92 11.28 -9.37
N LEU A 91 9.88 12.48 -8.78
CA LEU A 91 9.25 12.67 -7.47
C LEU A 91 7.76 12.31 -7.52
N LEU A 92 7.03 12.72 -8.56
CA LEU A 92 5.59 12.49 -8.69
C LEU A 92 5.25 11.02 -8.94
N SER A 93 6.04 10.33 -9.77
CA SER A 93 5.85 8.89 -10.03
C SER A 93 6.31 8.03 -8.84
N SER A 94 7.20 8.53 -7.99
CA SER A 94 7.64 7.84 -6.77
C SER A 94 6.59 7.87 -5.66
N VAL A 95 5.72 8.89 -5.61
CA VAL A 95 4.69 9.02 -4.55
C VAL A 95 3.79 7.79 -4.47
N PRO A 96 3.05 7.41 -5.52
CA PRO A 96 2.15 6.27 -5.43
C PRO A 96 2.94 4.96 -5.24
N THR A 97 4.11 4.82 -5.86
CA THR A 97 4.99 3.66 -5.69
C THR A 97 5.40 3.42 -4.23
N LEU A 98 5.91 4.45 -3.55
CA LEU A 98 6.35 4.36 -2.15
C LEU A 98 5.18 4.12 -1.20
N LEU A 99 4.03 4.74 -1.50
CA LEU A 99 2.82 4.58 -0.68
C LEU A 99 2.20 3.20 -0.86
N SER A 100 2.19 2.64 -2.07
CA SER A 100 1.61 1.33 -2.35
C SER A 100 2.47 0.16 -1.86
N MET A 101 3.78 0.36 -1.66
CA MET A 101 4.71 -0.71 -1.28
C MET A 101 4.28 -1.53 -0.04
N PRO A 102 4.01 -0.93 1.14
CA PRO A 102 3.57 -1.70 2.30
C PRO A 102 2.18 -2.32 2.13
N LEU A 103 1.31 -1.71 1.30
CA LEU A 103 -0.01 -2.26 1.00
C LEU A 103 0.12 -3.53 0.16
N HIS A 104 0.97 -3.51 -0.87
CA HIS A 104 1.24 -4.69 -1.69
C HIS A 104 1.92 -5.80 -0.89
N LEU A 105 2.86 -5.46 0.00
CA LEU A 105 3.46 -6.44 0.91
C LEU A 105 2.43 -7.10 1.82
N ALA A 106 1.49 -6.32 2.37
CA ALA A 106 0.42 -6.85 3.20
C ALA A 106 -0.49 -7.79 2.41
N TYR A 107 -0.91 -7.36 1.21
CA TYR A 107 -1.88 -8.09 0.41
C TYR A 107 -1.30 -9.35 -0.24
N TYR A 108 -0.18 -9.23 -0.96
CA TYR A 108 0.48 -10.37 -1.60
C TYR A 108 1.27 -11.24 -0.61
N GLY A 109 1.39 -10.80 0.65
CA GLY A 109 1.92 -11.61 1.74
C GLY A 109 0.92 -12.64 2.27
N ARG A 110 -0.37 -12.54 1.93
CA ARG A 110 -1.41 -13.48 2.39
C ARG A 110 -1.29 -14.82 1.67
N ASP A 111 -1.30 -15.90 2.44
CA ASP A 111 -1.22 -17.29 1.93
C ASP A 111 -2.27 -17.53 0.83
N GLU A 112 -3.52 -17.11 1.04
CA GLU A 112 -4.63 -17.25 0.08
C GLU A 112 -4.36 -16.56 -1.27
N VAL A 113 -3.68 -15.41 -1.25
CA VAL A 113 -3.33 -14.65 -2.47
C VAL A 113 -2.14 -15.31 -3.16
N GLN A 114 -1.18 -15.84 -2.42
CA GLN A 114 -0.04 -16.56 -2.97
C GLN A 114 -0.46 -17.89 -3.60
N GLU A 115 -1.34 -18.63 -2.96
CA GLU A 115 -1.93 -19.87 -3.50
C GLU A 115 -2.70 -19.58 -4.80
N ALA A 116 -3.51 -18.51 -4.83
CA ALA A 116 -4.22 -18.09 -6.05
C ALA A 116 -3.27 -17.70 -7.20
N LEU A 117 -2.06 -17.22 -6.88
CA LEU A 117 -1.01 -16.92 -7.85
C LEU A 117 -0.20 -18.17 -8.28
N GLY A 118 -0.53 -19.35 -7.75
CA GLY A 118 0.11 -20.63 -8.09
C GLY A 118 1.36 -20.95 -7.26
N PHE A 119 1.59 -20.26 -6.14
CA PHE A 119 2.68 -20.61 -5.23
C PHE A 119 2.30 -21.78 -4.32
N GLU A 120 3.20 -22.74 -4.16
CA GLU A 120 3.08 -23.79 -3.13
C GLU A 120 3.51 -23.23 -1.77
N VAL A 121 2.59 -22.53 -1.10
CA VAL A 121 2.85 -21.85 0.18
C VAL A 121 3.35 -22.83 1.25
N GLY A 122 2.85 -24.07 1.27
CA GLY A 122 3.33 -25.13 2.16
C GLY A 122 4.81 -25.43 1.99
N ALA A 123 5.29 -25.55 0.74
CA ALA A 123 6.69 -25.80 0.43
C ALA A 123 7.57 -24.59 0.76
N LEU A 124 7.10 -23.37 0.47
CA LEU A 124 7.79 -22.12 0.83
C LEU A 124 7.97 -21.97 2.34
N ARG A 125 6.96 -22.35 3.13
CA ARG A 125 6.98 -22.29 4.59
C ARG A 125 7.93 -23.31 5.18
N GLU A 126 7.94 -24.54 4.66
CA GLU A 126 8.91 -25.56 5.05
C GLU A 126 10.36 -25.15 4.71
N GLU A 127 10.57 -24.53 3.56
CA GLU A 127 11.89 -24.04 3.15
C GLU A 127 12.35 -22.86 4.01
N ALA A 128 11.44 -21.96 4.38
CA ALA A 128 11.71 -20.85 5.31
C ALA A 128 12.07 -21.36 6.72
N LEU A 129 11.33 -22.35 7.24
CA LEU A 129 11.61 -22.98 8.54
C LEU A 129 12.96 -23.72 8.55
N LYS A 130 13.33 -24.36 7.43
CA LYS A 130 14.65 -24.99 7.27
C LYS A 130 15.80 -23.98 7.22
N ARG A 131 15.51 -22.69 6.98
CA ARG A 131 16.47 -21.59 6.88
C ARG A 131 16.48 -20.68 8.11
N GLU A 132 15.85 -21.05 9.22
CA GLU A 132 16.06 -20.34 10.49
C GLU A 132 17.54 -20.41 10.88
N VAL A 133 18.28 -19.35 10.55
CA VAL A 133 19.66 -19.16 11.02
C VAL A 133 19.58 -18.94 12.51
N ALA A 134 20.08 -19.92 13.27
CA ALA A 134 20.27 -19.81 14.71
C ALA A 134 20.96 -18.48 15.02
N ARG A 135 20.29 -17.65 15.83
CA ARG A 135 20.86 -16.39 16.35
C ARG A 135 21.89 -16.66 17.42
#